data_AF-U3ICQ4-F1
#
_entry.id   AF-U3ICQ4-F1
#
_cell.length_a   1.000
_cell.length_b   1.000
_cell.length_c   1.000
_cell.angle_alpha   90.00
_cell.angle_beta   90.00
_cell.angle_gamma   90.00
#
_symmetry.space_group_name_H-M   'P 1'
#
loop_
_entity.id
_entity.type
_entity.pdbx_description
1 polymer ?
#
loop_
_entity_poly.entity_id
_entity_poly.type
_entity_poly.pdbx_seq_one_letter_code
_entity_poly.pdbx_strand_id
1 'polypeptide(L)'
;MRVAGVIRFLALFATLLGCWFIAQTYFERGGRSISLRSWLGATGKPRSSQQLPQNKCGNQRSCPTKHFAFKIISGAANVVGPSICFNDEVLMSNVKNNIGRGLNIALVNGTSGKPLKTASFDMYSGDVQQLETFLQEIKDGTVILVATYDDAATKMNGKIRKLFSELGSSYVKHLGFRDNWVFLGAKGLQGKSPFEEVRGPVCYQLSPSL
;
A
#
# COMPACT_ATOMS: atom_id res chain seq x y z
N MET A 1 -49.75 15.84 57.58
CA MET A 1 -48.81 15.29 56.58
C MET A 1 -47.69 16.32 56.39
N ARG A 2 -46.44 15.97 56.71
CA ARG A 2 -45.36 16.96 56.86
C ARG A 2 -44.98 17.52 55.49
N VAL A 3 -45.13 18.83 55.30
CA VAL A 3 -44.83 19.60 54.06
C VAL A 3 -43.44 19.25 53.49
N ALA A 4 -42.48 18.95 54.37
CA ALA A 4 -41.14 18.49 53.99
C ALA A 4 -41.13 17.17 53.18
N GLY A 5 -42.08 16.27 53.42
CA GLY A 5 -42.21 15.03 52.65
C GLY A 5 -42.65 15.31 51.21
N VAL A 6 -43.63 16.20 51.03
CA VAL A 6 -44.15 16.59 49.70
C VAL A 6 -43.05 17.27 48.88
N ILE A 7 -42.26 18.15 49.49
CA ILE A 7 -41.14 18.82 48.81
C ILE A 7 -40.07 17.82 48.35
N ARG A 8 -39.74 16.81 49.17
CA ARG A 8 -38.79 15.75 48.79
C ARG A 8 -39.31 14.89 47.64
N PHE A 9 -40.59 14.57 47.64
CA PHE A 9 -41.22 13.84 46.54
C PHE A 9 -41.22 14.65 45.23
N LEU A 10 -41.53 15.94 45.30
CA LEU A 10 -41.49 16.82 44.13
C LEU A 10 -40.08 16.98 43.57
N ALA A 11 -39.07 17.12 44.44
CA ALA A 11 -37.67 17.20 44.02
C ALA A 11 -37.21 15.90 43.34
N LEU A 12 -37.54 14.74 43.91
CA LEU A 12 -37.24 13.43 43.31
C LEU A 12 -37.91 13.27 41.95
N PHE A 13 -39.19 13.66 41.84
CA PHE A 13 -39.92 13.58 40.58
C PHE A 13 -39.32 14.47 39.50
N ALA A 14 -38.93 15.70 39.85
CA ALA A 14 -38.26 16.62 38.92
C ALA A 14 -36.90 16.08 38.45
N THR A 15 -36.11 15.45 39.33
CA THR A 15 -34.84 14.84 38.94
C THR A 15 -35.03 13.65 37.98
N LEU A 16 -36.04 12.81 38.22
CA LEU A 16 -36.35 11.68 37.36
C LEU A 16 -36.80 12.13 35.97
N LEU A 17 -37.66 13.16 35.89
CA LEU A 17 -38.09 13.73 34.62
C LEU A 17 -36.94 14.39 33.86
N GLY A 18 -36.05 15.11 34.57
CA GLY A 18 -34.85 15.71 33.97
C GLY A 18 -33.89 14.67 33.40
N CYS A 19 -33.59 13.61 34.16
CA CYS A 19 -32.76 12.50 33.67
C CYS A 19 -33.38 11.78 32.49
N TRP A 20 -34.69 11.55 32.50
CA TRP A 20 -35.42 10.94 31.38
C TRP A 20 -35.36 11.79 30.10
N PHE A 21 -35.57 13.10 30.22
CA PHE A 21 -35.50 14.03 29.09
C PHE A 21 -34.08 14.11 28.49
N ILE A 22 -33.05 14.12 29.34
CA ILE A 22 -31.66 14.05 28.90
C ILE A 22 -31.41 12.71 28.19
N ALA A 23 -31.86 11.58 28.75
CA ALA A 23 -31.70 10.28 28.10
C ALA A 23 -32.38 10.20 26.72
N GLN A 24 -33.59 10.76 26.57
CA GLN A 24 -34.26 10.82 25.27
C GLN A 24 -33.50 11.68 24.26
N THR A 25 -32.97 12.84 24.67
CA THR A 25 -32.21 13.73 23.76
C THR A 25 -30.86 13.14 23.33
N TYR A 26 -30.19 12.37 24.20
CA TYR A 26 -28.99 11.59 23.84
C TYR A 26 -29.31 10.43 22.91
N PHE A 27 -30.45 9.76 23.12
CA PHE A 27 -30.86 8.62 22.30
C PHE A 27 -31.28 9.05 20.89
N GLU A 28 -31.95 10.20 20.74
CA GLU A 28 -32.34 10.74 19.42
C GLU A 28 -31.15 11.25 18.59
N ARG A 29 -30.07 11.75 19.22
CA ARG A 29 -28.82 12.15 18.53
C ARG A 29 -27.84 11.00 18.32
N GLY A 30 -28.00 9.90 19.05
CA GLY A 30 -27.14 8.74 19.05
C GLY A 30 -27.64 7.65 18.11
N GLY A 31 -27.65 7.91 16.80
CA GLY A 31 -27.83 6.88 15.77
C GLY A 31 -26.67 5.88 15.75
N ARG A 32 -26.60 5.01 16.76
CA ARG A 32 -25.77 3.81 16.79
C ARG A 32 -26.62 2.69 17.36
N SER A 33 -27.20 1.89 16.47
CA SER A 33 -27.79 0.60 16.83
C SER A 33 -26.69 -0.29 17.41
N ILE A 34 -26.62 -0.39 18.73
CA ILE A 34 -25.85 -1.45 19.39
C ILE A 34 -26.63 -2.74 19.16
N SER A 35 -26.24 -3.46 18.11
CA SER A 35 -26.80 -4.76 17.79
C SER A 35 -26.46 -5.74 18.92
N LEU A 36 -27.47 -6.08 19.75
CA LEU A 36 -27.42 -7.12 20.78
C LEU A 36 -27.06 -8.52 20.25
N ARG A 37 -26.94 -8.69 18.92
CA ARG A 37 -26.44 -9.90 18.27
C ARG A 37 -24.93 -10.13 18.49
N SER A 38 -24.15 -9.15 18.97
CA SER A 38 -22.72 -9.36 19.29
C SER A 38 -22.47 -10.00 20.65
N TRP A 39 -23.49 -10.05 21.53
CA TRP A 39 -23.31 -10.49 22.92
C TRP A 39 -23.90 -11.88 23.20
N LEU A 40 -24.81 -12.36 22.36
CA LEU A 40 -25.30 -13.73 22.41
C LEU A 40 -24.36 -14.62 21.58
N GLY A 41 -23.49 -15.33 22.27
CA GLY A 41 -22.55 -16.30 21.72
C GLY A 41 -23.24 -17.30 20.79
N ALA A 42 -23.24 -16.97 19.49
CA ALA A 42 -23.33 -17.96 18.45
C ALA A 42 -21.91 -18.52 18.29
N THR A 43 -21.74 -19.80 18.58
CA THR A 43 -20.62 -20.62 18.10
C THR A 43 -20.61 -20.57 16.57
N GLY A 44 -20.06 -19.48 16.05
CA GLY A 44 -19.80 -19.34 14.63
C GLY A 44 -18.64 -20.26 14.31
N LYS A 45 -18.93 -21.36 13.61
CA LYS A 45 -17.95 -21.98 12.69
C LYS A 45 -17.14 -20.85 12.04
N PRO A 46 -15.81 -20.97 11.88
CA PRO A 46 -15.06 -19.99 11.13
C PRO A 46 -15.78 -19.87 9.79
N ARG A 47 -16.33 -18.68 9.53
CA ARG A 47 -16.90 -18.32 8.24
C ARG A 47 -15.69 -18.35 7.33
N SER A 48 -15.43 -19.51 6.73
CA SER A 48 -14.65 -19.61 5.52
C SER A 48 -15.33 -18.65 4.58
N SER A 49 -14.80 -17.42 4.56
CA SER A 49 -14.92 -16.52 3.45
C SER A 49 -14.72 -17.42 2.25
N GLN A 50 -15.79 -17.67 1.49
CA GLN A 50 -15.63 -18.08 0.11
C GLN A 50 -14.84 -16.95 -0.53
N GLN A 51 -13.51 -17.04 -0.47
CA GLN A 51 -12.60 -16.14 -1.14
C GLN A 51 -13.00 -16.32 -2.60
N LEU A 52 -13.62 -15.28 -3.17
CA LEU A 52 -13.64 -15.09 -4.62
C LEU A 52 -12.24 -15.47 -5.12
N PRO A 53 -12.10 -16.28 -6.19
CA PRO A 53 -10.80 -16.67 -6.70
C PRO A 53 -9.94 -15.42 -6.83
N GLN A 54 -8.95 -15.26 -5.93
CA GLN A 54 -8.12 -14.07 -5.97
C GLN A 54 -7.22 -14.23 -7.18
N ASN A 55 -7.33 -13.31 -8.13
CA ASN A 55 -6.35 -13.25 -9.21
C ASN A 55 -4.97 -12.97 -8.60
N LYS A 56 -3.92 -13.41 -9.29
CA LYS A 56 -2.53 -13.23 -8.86
C LYS A 56 -2.26 -11.81 -8.38
N CYS A 57 -1.55 -11.68 -7.25
CA CYS A 57 -1.28 -10.41 -6.56
C CYS A 57 -2.53 -9.62 -6.12
N GLY A 58 -3.70 -10.27 -6.02
CA GLY A 58 -4.96 -9.62 -5.69
C GLY A 58 -5.39 -8.59 -6.73
N ASN A 59 -5.10 -8.84 -8.01
CA ASN A 59 -5.55 -8.00 -9.12
C ASN A 59 -7.07 -8.15 -9.33
N GLN A 60 -7.72 -7.07 -9.80
CA GLN A 60 -9.17 -7.10 -10.03
C GLN A 60 -9.58 -8.05 -11.16
N ARG A 61 -8.70 -8.20 -12.16
CA ARG A 61 -8.89 -9.06 -13.32
C ARG A 61 -7.67 -9.97 -13.48
N SER A 62 -7.88 -11.16 -14.03
CA SER A 62 -6.78 -12.03 -14.44
C SER A 62 -6.03 -11.40 -15.62
N CYS A 63 -4.71 -11.58 -15.66
CA CYS A 63 -3.93 -11.18 -16.83
C CYS A 63 -4.13 -12.17 -17.99
N PRO A 64 -3.99 -11.73 -19.25
CA PRO A 64 -4.02 -12.61 -20.42
C PRO A 64 -2.87 -13.63 -20.40
N THR A 65 -2.92 -14.61 -21.32
CA THR A 65 -1.80 -15.54 -21.51
C THR A 65 -0.50 -14.81 -21.86
N LYS A 66 0.65 -15.36 -21.45
CA LYS A 66 2.00 -14.78 -21.69
C LYS A 66 2.20 -13.39 -21.07
N HIS A 67 1.44 -13.07 -20.03
CA HIS A 67 1.62 -11.87 -19.22
C HIS A 67 1.97 -12.25 -17.79
N PHE A 68 2.68 -11.36 -17.11
CA PHE A 68 2.93 -11.47 -15.69
C PHE A 68 2.01 -10.50 -14.95
N ALA A 69 1.45 -10.97 -13.85
CA ALA A 69 0.68 -10.14 -12.93
C ALA A 69 1.64 -9.46 -11.96
N PHE A 70 1.41 -8.20 -11.63
CA PHE A 70 2.15 -7.53 -10.57
C PHE A 70 1.25 -6.55 -9.83
N LYS A 71 1.71 -6.16 -8.65
CA LYS A 71 1.11 -5.08 -7.87
C LYS A 71 2.19 -4.39 -7.08
N ILE A 72 2.36 -3.09 -7.33
CA ILE A 72 3.31 -2.25 -6.62
C ILE A 72 2.51 -1.22 -5.82
N ILE A 73 2.83 -1.08 -4.54
CA ILE A 73 2.21 -0.14 -3.63
C ILE A 73 3.34 0.63 -2.95
N SER A 74 3.35 1.96 -3.07
CA SER A 74 4.28 2.81 -2.32
C SER A 74 3.96 2.81 -0.82
N GLY A 75 4.90 3.25 0.00
CA GLY A 75 4.63 3.46 1.41
C GLY A 75 3.63 4.60 1.66
N ALA A 76 3.04 4.60 2.86
CA ALA A 76 2.22 5.69 3.35
C ALA A 76 2.96 6.40 4.49
N ALA A 77 3.40 7.63 4.20
CA ALA A 77 4.31 8.38 5.06
C ALA A 77 5.51 7.51 5.46
N ASN A 78 5.77 7.39 6.76
CA ASN A 78 6.84 6.59 7.36
C ASN A 78 6.30 5.48 8.28
N VAL A 79 5.01 5.13 8.16
CA VAL A 79 4.33 4.18 9.07
C VAL A 79 3.97 2.87 8.39
N VAL A 80 3.53 2.93 7.14
CA VAL A 80 3.21 1.73 6.35
C VAL A 80 4.21 1.68 5.20
N GLY A 81 4.97 0.61 5.13
CA GLY A 81 5.98 0.43 4.10
C GLY A 81 5.37 -0.06 2.79
N PRO A 82 6.17 -0.04 1.71
CA PRO A 82 5.71 -0.43 0.39
C PRO A 82 5.54 -1.94 0.28
N SER A 83 4.82 -2.36 -0.75
CA SER A 83 4.68 -3.76 -1.13
C SER A 83 4.88 -3.95 -2.63
N ILE A 84 5.67 -4.96 -2.98
CA ILE A 84 5.90 -5.39 -4.36
C ILE A 84 5.53 -6.86 -4.47
N CYS A 85 4.48 -7.15 -5.24
CA CYS A 85 4.08 -8.50 -5.61
C CYS A 85 4.30 -8.73 -7.10
N PHE A 86 4.83 -9.91 -7.43
CA PHE A 86 5.11 -10.33 -8.78
C PHE A 86 4.67 -11.79 -8.99
N ASN A 87 3.75 -12.00 -9.93
CA ASN A 87 3.22 -13.31 -10.29
C ASN A 87 2.75 -14.15 -9.08
N ASP A 88 2.08 -13.48 -8.14
CA ASP A 88 1.59 -14.02 -6.85
C ASP A 88 2.66 -14.27 -5.78
N GLU A 89 3.91 -13.92 -6.06
CA GLU A 89 4.99 -13.92 -5.09
C GLU A 89 5.21 -12.51 -4.54
N VAL A 90 5.08 -12.34 -3.21
CA VAL A 90 5.44 -11.09 -2.54
C VAL A 90 6.97 -11.00 -2.47
N LEU A 91 7.56 -10.09 -3.24
CA LEU A 91 9.00 -9.88 -3.29
C LEU A 91 9.47 -8.97 -2.16
N MET A 92 8.75 -7.88 -1.90
CA MET A 92 9.08 -6.90 -0.85
C MET A 92 7.83 -6.53 -0.05
N SER A 93 7.94 -6.48 1.28
CA SER A 93 6.88 -6.00 2.19
C SER A 93 7.41 -5.82 3.62
N ASN A 94 6.64 -5.14 4.47
CA ASN A 94 6.86 -5.10 5.92
C ASN A 94 6.98 -6.50 6.53
N VAL A 95 6.14 -7.44 6.09
CA VAL A 95 6.10 -8.81 6.63
C VAL A 95 7.39 -9.58 6.29
N LYS A 96 8.00 -9.31 5.13
CA LYS A 96 9.29 -9.91 4.73
C LYS A 96 10.50 -9.21 5.36
N ASN A 97 10.28 -8.11 6.08
CA ASN A 97 11.33 -7.33 6.74
C ASN A 97 12.51 -6.97 5.82
N ASN A 98 12.21 -6.65 4.55
CA ASN A 98 13.21 -6.37 3.51
C ASN A 98 12.95 -5.04 2.79
N ILE A 99 12.34 -4.09 3.50
CA ILE A 99 12.01 -2.76 3.00
C ILE A 99 12.67 -1.68 3.87
N GLY A 100 12.86 -0.50 3.30
CA GLY A 100 13.46 0.65 4.00
C GLY A 100 12.99 1.97 3.42
N ARG A 101 13.26 3.06 4.15
CA ARG A 101 13.06 4.44 3.65
C ARG A 101 13.78 4.62 2.31
N GLY A 102 13.21 5.42 1.42
CA GLY A 102 13.75 5.71 0.10
C GLY A 102 13.17 4.84 -1.00
N LEU A 103 14.06 4.25 -1.82
CA LEU A 103 13.69 3.44 -2.97
C LEU A 103 13.76 1.97 -2.63
N ASN A 104 12.66 1.24 -2.85
CA ASN A 104 12.59 -0.21 -2.68
C ASN A 104 12.48 -0.84 -4.06
N ILE A 105 13.45 -1.67 -4.42
CA ILE A 105 13.66 -2.15 -5.78
C ILE A 105 13.71 -3.68 -5.82
N ALA A 106 12.91 -4.28 -6.68
CA ALA A 106 12.96 -5.70 -7.01
C ALA A 106 13.34 -5.90 -8.49
N LEU A 107 14.28 -6.80 -8.75
CA LEU A 107 14.70 -7.21 -10.07
C LEU A 107 14.15 -8.61 -10.35
N VAL A 108 13.56 -8.79 -11.53
CA VAL A 108 13.07 -10.09 -12.01
C VAL A 108 13.56 -10.34 -13.43
N ASN A 109 13.81 -11.60 -13.75
CA ASN A 109 14.20 -11.97 -15.11
C ASN A 109 13.01 -11.81 -16.06
N GLY A 110 13.17 -11.05 -17.13
CA GLY A 110 12.10 -10.69 -18.06
C GLY A 110 11.59 -11.83 -18.94
N THR A 111 12.26 -12.99 -18.98
CA THR A 111 11.80 -14.15 -19.76
C THR A 111 11.13 -15.19 -18.87
N SER A 112 11.78 -15.55 -17.78
CA SER A 112 11.32 -16.59 -16.86
C SER A 112 10.39 -16.09 -15.76
N GLY A 113 10.38 -14.77 -15.49
CA GLY A 113 9.65 -14.18 -14.37
C GLY A 113 10.24 -14.53 -12.99
N LYS A 114 11.44 -15.12 -12.93
CA LYS A 114 12.07 -15.49 -11.66
C LYS A 114 12.67 -14.26 -10.94
N PRO A 115 12.52 -14.13 -9.62
CA PRO A 115 13.19 -13.10 -8.84
C PRO A 115 14.71 -13.23 -8.94
N LEU A 116 15.39 -12.08 -9.07
CA LEU A 116 16.86 -12.01 -9.15
C LEU A 116 17.45 -11.38 -7.88
N LYS A 117 16.98 -10.17 -7.52
CA LYS A 117 17.53 -9.40 -6.41
C LYS A 117 16.50 -8.42 -5.86
N THR A 118 16.51 -8.18 -4.56
CA THR A 118 15.73 -7.12 -3.91
C THR A 118 16.66 -6.26 -3.06
N ALA A 119 16.47 -4.95 -3.08
CA ALA A 119 17.26 -4.02 -2.27
C ALA A 119 16.45 -2.76 -1.94
N SER A 120 16.79 -2.14 -0.81
CA SER A 120 16.25 -0.84 -0.40
C SER A 120 17.39 0.17 -0.24
N PHE A 121 17.18 1.41 -0.72
CA PHE A 121 18.18 2.47 -0.72
C PHE A 121 17.63 3.72 -0.05
N ASP A 122 18.24 4.14 1.07
CA ASP A 122 17.84 5.34 1.80
C ASP A 122 18.29 6.61 1.06
N MET A 123 17.33 7.24 0.38
CA MET A 123 17.55 8.46 -0.39
C MET A 123 17.47 9.74 0.44
N TYR A 124 17.26 9.65 1.76
CA TYR A 124 17.26 10.79 2.67
C TYR A 124 18.62 10.93 3.37
N SER A 125 19.09 9.89 4.06
CA SER A 125 20.36 9.92 4.81
C SER A 125 21.42 8.92 4.34
N GLY A 126 21.07 7.94 3.51
CA GLY A 126 21.95 6.87 3.07
C GLY A 126 22.97 7.26 1.99
N ASP A 127 23.81 6.32 1.60
CA ASP A 127 24.80 6.50 0.53
C ASP A 127 24.18 6.25 -0.86
N VAL A 128 24.20 7.30 -1.68
CA VAL A 128 23.65 7.30 -3.03
C VAL A 128 24.46 6.45 -4.02
N GLN A 129 25.75 6.23 -3.74
CA GLN A 129 26.63 5.44 -4.62
C GLN A 129 26.19 3.97 -4.69
N GLN A 130 25.65 3.42 -3.60
CA GLN A 130 25.15 2.05 -3.56
C GLN A 130 24.01 1.82 -4.58
N LEU A 131 23.10 2.79 -4.70
CA LEU A 131 22.02 2.73 -5.69
C LEU A 131 22.58 2.84 -7.11
N GLU A 132 23.54 3.73 -7.32
CA GLU A 132 24.15 3.93 -8.63
C GLU A 132 24.83 2.66 -9.14
N THR A 133 25.68 2.02 -8.31
CA THR A 133 26.31 0.73 -8.64
C THR A 133 25.26 -0.33 -8.91
N PHE A 134 24.23 -0.42 -8.06
CA PHE A 134 23.15 -1.39 -8.24
C PHE A 134 22.44 -1.24 -9.60
N LEU A 135 22.14 -0.02 -10.02
CA LEU A 135 21.46 0.26 -11.29
C LEU A 135 22.36 -0.02 -12.51
N GLN A 136 23.67 0.19 -12.39
CA GLN A 136 24.63 -0.08 -13.46
C GLN A 136 24.87 -1.58 -13.70
N GLU A 137 24.73 -2.40 -12.66
CA GLU A 137 24.88 -3.86 -12.74
C GLU A 137 23.68 -4.57 -13.39
N ILE A 138 22.58 -3.86 -13.64
CA ILE A 138 21.37 -4.44 -14.25
C ILE A 138 21.66 -4.85 -15.69
N LYS A 139 21.52 -6.15 -15.95
CA LYS A 139 21.70 -6.75 -17.28
C LYS A 139 20.46 -6.57 -18.15
N ASP A 140 20.67 -6.52 -19.47
CA ASP A 140 19.59 -6.51 -20.45
C ASP A 140 18.64 -7.70 -20.24
N GLY A 141 17.36 -7.47 -20.52
CA GLY A 141 16.31 -8.47 -20.27
C GLY A 141 15.85 -8.54 -18.80
N THR A 142 16.39 -7.70 -17.91
CA THR A 142 15.94 -7.60 -16.51
C THR A 142 14.81 -6.58 -16.37
N VAL A 143 13.73 -6.97 -15.70
CA VAL A 143 12.63 -6.08 -15.31
C VAL A 143 12.91 -5.54 -13.91
N ILE A 144 12.65 -4.25 -13.72
CA ILE A 144 12.81 -3.53 -12.47
C ILE A 144 11.45 -3.07 -11.96
N LEU A 145 11.13 -3.35 -10.70
CA LEU A 145 9.95 -2.87 -9.99
C LEU A 145 10.41 -1.97 -8.84
N VAL A 146 9.86 -0.77 -8.75
CA VAL A 146 10.28 0.27 -7.81
C VAL A 146 9.09 0.80 -7.04
N ALA A 147 9.24 0.93 -5.72
CA ALA A 147 8.28 1.58 -4.83
C ALA A 147 8.98 2.54 -3.89
N THR A 148 8.45 3.76 -3.72
CA THR A 148 8.99 4.73 -2.74
C THR A 148 8.45 4.48 -1.33
N TYR A 149 9.21 4.92 -0.33
CA TYR A 149 8.80 4.94 1.08
C TYR A 149 9.38 6.15 1.83
N ASP A 150 8.54 6.94 2.49
CA ASP A 150 8.88 8.21 3.16
C ASP A 150 9.48 9.25 2.21
N ASP A 151 10.78 9.19 1.89
CA ASP A 151 11.39 10.10 0.92
C ASP A 151 12.42 9.41 0.02
N ALA A 152 12.17 9.49 -1.30
CA ALA A 152 13.01 8.92 -2.35
C ALA A 152 13.83 9.97 -3.13
N ALA A 153 13.65 11.28 -2.85
CA ALA A 153 14.12 12.33 -3.75
C ALA A 153 15.25 13.19 -3.20
N THR A 154 15.45 13.31 -1.88
CA THR A 154 16.42 14.27 -1.29
C THR A 154 17.83 14.12 -1.86
N LYS A 155 18.33 12.88 -2.00
CA LYS A 155 19.66 12.59 -2.58
C LYS A 155 19.62 12.21 -4.07
N MET A 156 18.49 12.39 -4.75
CA MET A 156 18.32 12.03 -6.16
C MET A 156 19.11 12.97 -7.08
N ASN A 157 20.12 12.44 -7.78
CA ASN A 157 20.99 13.22 -8.65
C ASN A 157 20.72 12.98 -10.16
N GLY A 158 21.31 13.82 -11.01
CA GLY A 158 21.11 13.74 -12.46
C GLY A 158 21.54 12.40 -13.08
N LYS A 159 22.57 11.75 -12.53
CA LYS A 159 23.06 10.46 -13.02
C LYS A 159 22.06 9.33 -12.76
N ILE A 160 21.49 9.26 -11.55
CA ILE A 160 20.46 8.28 -11.21
C ILE A 160 19.17 8.54 -11.99
N ARG A 161 18.74 9.81 -12.12
CA ARG A 161 17.58 10.16 -12.95
C ARG A 161 17.78 9.71 -14.40
N LYS A 162 19.00 9.83 -14.93
CA LYS A 162 19.34 9.32 -16.27
C LYS A 162 19.24 7.79 -16.34
N LEU A 163 19.80 7.07 -15.37
CA LEU A 163 19.71 5.60 -15.31
C LEU A 163 18.26 5.10 -15.28
N PHE A 164 17.40 5.69 -14.45
CA PHE A 164 15.98 5.35 -14.44
C PHE A 164 15.26 5.75 -15.74
N SER A 165 15.66 6.86 -16.37
CA SER A 165 15.12 7.24 -17.68
C SER A 165 15.47 6.22 -18.76
N GLU A 166 16.69 5.67 -18.73
CA GLU A 166 17.13 4.58 -19.63
C GLU A 166 16.39 3.25 -19.37
N LEU A 167 15.87 3.05 -18.15
CA LEU A 167 15.01 1.91 -17.80
C LEU A 167 13.53 2.14 -18.21
N GLY A 168 13.20 3.32 -18.75
CA GLY A 168 11.88 3.65 -19.27
C GLY A 168 11.07 4.66 -18.44
N SER A 169 11.62 5.22 -17.36
CA SER A 169 10.91 6.22 -16.55
C SER A 169 10.84 7.58 -17.24
N SER A 170 9.65 8.18 -17.28
CA SER A 170 9.45 9.58 -17.64
C SER A 170 9.39 10.48 -16.41
N TYR A 171 8.77 9.99 -15.33
CA TYR A 171 8.47 10.80 -14.15
C TYR A 171 9.66 11.00 -13.22
N VAL A 172 10.68 10.14 -13.26
CA VAL A 172 11.88 10.26 -12.41
C VAL A 172 12.61 11.60 -12.59
N LYS A 173 12.38 12.33 -13.68
CA LYS A 173 12.94 13.69 -13.88
C LYS A 173 12.31 14.75 -12.97
N HIS A 174 11.07 14.50 -12.52
CA HIS A 174 10.27 15.43 -11.73
C HIS A 174 10.06 14.96 -10.29
N LEU A 175 10.52 13.76 -9.93
CA LEU A 175 10.38 13.20 -8.59
C LEU A 175 10.98 14.15 -7.53
N GLY A 176 10.14 14.61 -6.62
CA GLY A 176 10.41 15.57 -5.55
C GLY A 176 10.26 14.98 -4.15
N PHE A 177 10.53 15.81 -3.15
CA PHE A 177 10.56 15.42 -1.73
C PHE A 177 9.24 14.78 -1.30
N ARG A 178 9.32 13.55 -0.76
CA ARG A 178 8.17 12.73 -0.30
C ARG A 178 7.12 12.41 -1.36
N ASP A 179 7.45 12.50 -2.64
CA ASP A 179 6.55 12.03 -3.68
C ASP A 179 6.38 10.51 -3.61
N ASN A 180 5.13 10.07 -3.74
CA ASN A 180 4.82 8.67 -3.96
C ASN A 180 5.03 8.33 -5.42
N TRP A 181 5.81 7.29 -5.68
CA TRP A 181 6.12 6.85 -7.03
C TRP A 181 6.23 5.33 -7.07
N VAL A 182 5.55 4.73 -8.04
CA VAL A 182 5.70 3.33 -8.38
C VAL A 182 6.06 3.23 -9.86
N PHE A 183 7.02 2.37 -10.15
CA PHE A 183 7.56 2.26 -11.50
C PHE A 183 7.90 0.82 -11.82
N LEU A 184 7.45 0.36 -12.98
CA LEU A 184 7.93 -0.87 -13.59
C LEU A 184 8.64 -0.50 -14.89
N GLY A 185 9.89 -0.92 -15.03
CA GLY A 185 10.71 -0.69 -16.22
C GLY A 185 11.45 -1.94 -16.63
N ALA A 186 12.28 -1.83 -17.67
CA ALA A 186 13.15 -2.92 -18.07
C ALA A 186 14.44 -2.39 -18.70
N LYS A 187 15.54 -3.12 -18.49
CA LYS A 187 16.80 -2.86 -19.17
C LYS A 187 16.73 -3.40 -20.59
N GLY A 188 17.02 -2.54 -21.57
CA GLY A 188 16.86 -2.84 -23.00
C GLY A 188 15.49 -2.44 -23.57
N LEU A 189 14.62 -1.79 -22.78
CA LEU A 189 13.33 -1.32 -23.26
C LEU A 189 13.51 -0.23 -24.33
N GLN A 190 12.87 -0.42 -25.49
CA GLN A 190 12.78 0.62 -26.51
C GLN A 190 11.63 1.58 -26.16
N GLY A 191 11.97 2.74 -25.62
CA GLY A 191 11.02 3.80 -25.30
C GLY A 191 10.61 3.87 -23.82
N LYS A 192 9.46 4.48 -23.56
CA LYS A 192 8.95 4.74 -22.20
C LYS A 192 8.12 3.57 -21.71
N SER A 193 8.22 3.26 -20.42
CA SER A 193 7.35 2.27 -19.81
C SER A 193 5.92 2.81 -19.70
N PRO A 194 4.89 2.02 -20.07
CA PRO A 194 3.50 2.37 -19.81
C PRO A 194 3.10 2.16 -18.34
N PHE A 195 3.98 1.59 -17.51
CA PHE A 195 3.70 1.21 -16.12
C PHE A 195 4.44 2.12 -15.14
N GLU A 196 4.09 3.38 -15.18
CA GLU A 196 4.62 4.39 -14.27
C GLU A 196 3.45 5.20 -13.72
N GLU A 197 3.21 5.06 -12.42
CA GLU A 197 2.04 5.65 -11.78
C GLU A 197 2.38 6.21 -10.41
N VAL A 198 1.48 7.06 -9.92
CA VAL A 198 1.43 7.45 -8.52
C VAL A 198 0.52 6.48 -7.72
N ARG A 199 -0.38 5.69 -8.36
CA ARG A 199 -1.17 4.58 -7.76
C ARG A 199 -1.81 3.63 -8.79
N GLY A 200 -1.58 2.30 -8.72
CA GLY A 200 -2.49 1.31 -9.31
C GLY A 200 -1.95 -0.12 -9.56
N PRO A 201 -2.82 -1.17 -9.52
CA PRO A 201 -2.50 -2.54 -9.93
C PRO A 201 -2.57 -2.71 -11.46
N VAL A 202 -1.61 -3.41 -12.07
CA VAL A 202 -1.53 -3.52 -13.54
C VAL A 202 -1.04 -4.92 -14.00
N CYS A 203 -1.35 -5.29 -15.24
CA CYS A 203 -0.83 -6.47 -15.95
C CYS A 203 0.15 -6.03 -17.04
N TYR A 204 1.21 -6.81 -17.30
CA TYR A 204 2.14 -6.51 -18.39
C TYR A 204 2.59 -7.74 -19.18
N GLN A 205 2.86 -7.55 -20.47
CA GLN A 205 3.37 -8.58 -21.38
C GLN A 205 4.90 -8.49 -21.44
N LEU A 206 5.57 -9.63 -21.40
CA LEU A 206 7.00 -9.72 -21.73
C LEU A 206 7.14 -10.22 -23.17
N SER A 207 7.55 -9.32 -24.07
CA SER A 207 7.90 -9.71 -25.44
C SER A 207 9.26 -10.41 -25.44
N PRO A 208 9.42 -11.55 -26.14
CA PRO A 208 10.68 -12.29 -26.22
C PRO A 208 11.77 -11.63 -27.08
N SER A 209 11.60 -10.37 -27.47
CA SER A 209 12.54 -9.61 -28.32
C SER A 209 13.35 -8.55 -27.55
N LEU A 210 13.62 -8.81 -26.26
CA LEU A 210 14.65 -8.10 -25.48
C LEU A 210 16.04 -8.61 -25.85
#